data_AF-A0A7C4T6V3-F1
#
_entry.id   AF-A0A7C4T6V3-F1
#
_cell.length_a   1.000
_cell.length_b   1.000
_cell.length_c   1.000
_cell.angle_alpha   90.00
_cell.angle_beta   90.00
_cell.angle_gamma   90.00
#
_symmetry.space_group_name_H-M   'P 1'
#
loop_
_entity.id
_entity.type
_entity.pdbx_description
1 polymer ?
#
loop_
_entity_poly.entity_id
_entity_poly.type
_entity_poly.pdbx_seq_one_letter_code
_entity_poly.pdbx_strand_id
1 'polypeptide(L)'
;MDWAEATMDEPADLQMAPGPPARLFTPEEASALVPTLEAILRRMDLELARQRELKELIEDQEAYWGPAVREPTNPDHGTYAQLLRELEDVRTFLERDAEEIRRLGCELKDPYLGLVDFHAWVGGDRVLLCWQRGERQVSHYHTREAGYAGRKPIPRDARAES
;
A
#
# COMPACT_ATOMS: atom_id res chain seq x y z
N MET A 1 -1.34 -52.84 -4.66
CA MET A 1 -0.92 -52.44 -3.30
C MET A 1 0.60 -52.41 -3.36
N ASP A 2 1.30 -51.29 -3.37
CA ASP A 2 0.94 -49.91 -3.06
C ASP A 2 2.00 -48.98 -3.70
N TRP A 3 1.65 -47.72 -3.86
CA TRP A 3 2.37 -46.68 -4.60
C TRP A 3 3.51 -45.98 -3.82
N ALA A 4 4.32 -45.23 -4.58
CA ALA A 4 5.10 -44.03 -4.24
C ALA A 4 6.49 -44.25 -3.61
N GLU A 5 7.60 -43.94 -4.32
CA GLU A 5 8.10 -42.60 -4.72
C GLU A 5 8.37 -41.70 -3.51
N ALA A 6 9.66 -41.56 -3.21
CA ALA A 6 10.20 -40.67 -2.20
C ALA A 6 10.03 -39.22 -2.66
N THR A 7 9.16 -38.48 -1.98
CA THR A 7 9.07 -37.02 -2.08
C THR A 7 10.19 -36.39 -1.26
N MET A 8 11.14 -35.77 -1.95
CA MET A 8 12.04 -34.78 -1.36
C MET A 8 11.22 -33.53 -1.04
N ASP A 9 11.28 -33.12 0.21
CA ASP A 9 10.61 -31.96 0.79
C ASP A 9 11.37 -30.69 0.38
N GLU A 10 10.88 -29.96 -0.63
CA GLU A 10 11.31 -28.59 -0.95
C GLU A 10 10.51 -27.61 -0.06
N PRO A 11 11.16 -26.63 0.62
CA PRO A 11 10.44 -25.72 1.48
C PRO A 11 9.58 -24.77 0.66
N ALA A 12 8.36 -24.59 1.13
CA ALA A 12 7.31 -23.79 0.51
C ALA A 12 7.78 -22.38 0.13
N ASP A 13 7.95 -22.18 -1.18
CA ASP A 13 7.84 -20.87 -1.79
C ASP A 13 6.45 -20.32 -1.46
N LEU A 14 6.41 -19.29 -0.60
CA LEU A 14 5.27 -18.40 -0.47
C LEU A 14 5.14 -17.61 -1.78
N GLN A 15 4.60 -18.27 -2.79
CA GLN A 15 4.25 -17.67 -4.05
C GLN A 15 3.09 -16.71 -3.82
N MET A 16 3.41 -15.47 -3.47
CA MET A 16 2.50 -14.35 -3.65
C MET A 16 2.05 -14.38 -5.11
N ALA A 17 0.74 -14.61 -5.31
CA ALA A 17 0.14 -14.65 -6.64
C ALA A 17 0.62 -13.44 -7.46
N PRO A 18 1.07 -13.63 -8.72
CA PRO A 18 1.51 -12.50 -9.52
C PRO A 18 0.29 -11.63 -9.79
N GLY A 19 0.29 -10.42 -9.20
CA GLY A 19 -0.55 -9.33 -9.68
C GLY A 19 -0.33 -9.10 -11.19
N PRO A 20 -1.20 -8.34 -11.85
CA PRO A 20 -1.03 -8.02 -13.26
C PRO A 20 0.41 -7.52 -13.50
N PRO A 21 1.03 -7.87 -14.66
CA PRO A 21 2.45 -7.59 -14.89
C PRO A 21 2.70 -6.10 -14.66
N ALA A 22 3.54 -5.80 -13.67
CA ALA A 22 3.82 -4.44 -13.29
C ALA A 22 4.33 -3.68 -14.51
N ARG A 23 3.66 -2.57 -14.82
CA ARG A 23 4.11 -1.64 -15.85
C ARG A 23 5.53 -1.21 -15.50
N LEU A 24 6.42 -1.27 -16.49
CA LEU A 24 7.77 -0.73 -16.38
C LEU A 24 7.72 0.76 -16.69
N PHE A 25 8.45 1.56 -15.91
CA PHE A 25 8.50 3.01 -16.03
C PHE A 25 9.92 3.50 -16.28
N THR A 26 10.03 4.57 -17.09
CA THR A 26 11.18 5.47 -17.01
C THR A 26 11.02 6.45 -15.83
N PRO A 27 12.12 7.08 -15.34
CA PRO A 27 12.03 8.13 -14.34
C PRO A 27 11.08 9.28 -14.73
N GLU A 28 11.02 9.61 -16.02
CA GLU A 28 10.19 10.67 -16.58
C GLU A 28 8.71 10.27 -16.56
N GLU A 29 8.37 9.04 -16.99
CA GLU A 29 7.01 8.52 -16.91
C GLU A 29 6.51 8.42 -15.47
N ALA A 30 7.35 7.93 -14.55
CA ALA A 30 7.02 7.87 -13.13
C ALA A 30 6.80 9.28 -12.56
N SER A 31 7.66 10.25 -12.94
CA SER A 31 7.52 11.64 -12.52
C SER A 31 6.27 12.31 -13.08
N ALA A 32 5.82 11.93 -14.27
CA ALA A 32 4.57 12.43 -14.86
C ALA A 32 3.32 12.00 -14.07
N LEU A 33 3.40 10.92 -13.27
CA LEU A 33 2.29 10.46 -12.41
C LEU A 33 2.21 11.19 -11.06
N VAL A 34 3.24 11.95 -10.67
CA VAL A 34 3.30 12.61 -9.35
C VAL A 34 2.06 13.46 -9.06
N PRO A 35 1.56 14.34 -9.96
CA PRO A 35 0.36 15.13 -9.67
C PRO A 35 -0.89 14.28 -9.39
N THR A 36 -1.03 13.16 -10.11
CA THR A 36 -2.13 12.20 -9.90
C THR A 36 -1.99 11.50 -8.54
N LEU A 37 -0.78 11.04 -8.21
CA LEU A 37 -0.50 10.39 -6.93
C LEU A 37 -0.73 11.34 -5.75
N GLU A 38 -0.32 12.60 -5.86
CA GLU A 38 -0.59 13.63 -4.84
C GLU A 38 -2.10 13.85 -4.63
N ALA A 39 -2.88 13.85 -5.71
CA ALA A 39 -4.33 14.01 -5.62
C ALA A 39 -4.98 12.80 -4.93
N ILE A 40 -4.58 11.57 -5.28
CA ILE A 40 -5.09 10.36 -4.64
C ILE A 40 -4.69 10.33 -3.16
N LEU A 41 -3.41 10.55 -2.83
CA LEU A 41 -2.92 10.55 -1.45
C LEU A 41 -3.62 11.61 -0.58
N ARG A 42 -3.94 12.77 -1.14
CA ARG A 42 -4.72 13.80 -0.43
C ARG A 42 -6.12 13.31 -0.06
N ARG A 43 -6.79 12.53 -0.92
CA ARG A 43 -8.09 11.92 -0.57
C ARG A 43 -7.90 10.89 0.54
N MET A 44 -6.88 10.05 0.41
CA MET A 44 -6.56 9.03 1.42
C MET A 44 -6.25 9.66 2.78
N ASP A 45 -5.58 10.81 2.86
CA ASP A 45 -5.27 11.49 4.12
C ASP A 45 -6.53 11.78 4.96
N LEU A 46 -7.63 12.19 4.31
CA LEU A 46 -8.89 12.46 4.99
C LEU A 46 -9.48 11.18 5.59
N GLU A 47 -9.47 10.10 4.82
CA GLU A 47 -9.98 8.80 5.23
C GLU A 47 -9.12 8.13 6.31
N LEU A 48 -7.79 8.28 6.24
CA LEU A 48 -6.87 7.77 7.27
C LEU A 48 -7.06 8.50 8.61
N ALA A 49 -7.26 9.83 8.56
CA ALA A 49 -7.57 10.61 9.76
C ALA A 49 -8.89 10.14 10.38
N ARG A 50 -9.93 9.95 9.55
CA ARG A 50 -11.23 9.43 10.01
C ARG A 50 -11.13 8.01 10.56
N GLN A 51 -10.38 7.13 9.89
CA GLN A 51 -10.15 5.77 10.36
C GLN A 51 -9.54 5.76 11.76
N ARG A 52 -8.56 6.64 12.00
CA ARG A 52 -7.90 6.75 13.30
C ARG A 52 -8.89 7.19 14.39
N GLU A 53 -9.67 8.24 14.12
CA GLU A 53 -10.70 8.72 15.05
C GLU A 53 -11.72 7.63 15.39
N LEU A 54 -12.22 6.91 14.37
CA LEU A 54 -13.18 5.82 14.58
C LEU A 54 -12.60 4.69 15.44
N LYS A 55 -11.33 4.33 15.22
CA LYS A 55 -10.64 3.32 16.04
C LYS A 55 -10.51 3.74 17.49
N GLU A 56 -10.11 5.00 17.75
CA GLU A 56 -10.03 5.55 19.11
C GLU A 56 -11.41 5.50 19.80
N LEU A 57 -12.49 5.89 19.13
CA LEU A 57 -13.85 5.82 19.67
C LEU A 57 -14.33 4.39 19.95
N ILE A 58 -14.01 3.44 19.05
CA ILE A 58 -14.32 2.03 19.23
C ILE A 58 -13.58 1.46 20.44
N GLU A 59 -12.28 1.75 20.54
CA GLU A 59 -11.43 1.32 21.66
C GLU A 59 -11.95 1.87 22.99
N ASP A 60 -12.38 3.14 23.05
CA ASP A 60 -12.97 3.74 24.25
C ASP A 60 -14.25 3.01 24.68
N GLN A 61 -15.12 2.67 23.73
CA GLN A 61 -16.35 1.92 24.03
C GLN A 61 -16.07 0.50 24.50
N GLU A 62 -15.10 -0.18 23.88
CA GLU A 62 -14.67 -1.52 24.29
C GLU A 62 -13.98 -1.49 25.66
N ALA A 63 -13.21 -0.46 25.98
CA ALA A 63 -12.59 -0.29 27.29
C ALA A 63 -13.62 -0.04 28.40
N TYR A 64 -14.67 0.73 28.11
CA TYR A 64 -15.69 1.08 29.09
C TYR A 64 -16.67 -0.07 29.37
N TRP A 65 -17.21 -0.70 28.32
CA TRP A 65 -18.24 -1.74 28.44
C TRP A 65 -17.69 -3.17 28.39
N GLY A 66 -16.45 -3.35 27.95
CA GLY A 66 -15.91 -4.67 27.64
C GLY A 66 -16.72 -5.36 26.53
N PRO A 67 -16.84 -6.70 26.56
CA PRO A 67 -17.59 -7.44 25.55
C PRO A 67 -19.10 -7.10 25.53
N ALA A 68 -19.64 -6.52 26.60
CA ALA A 68 -21.05 -6.21 26.71
C ALA A 68 -21.52 -5.16 25.69
N VAL A 69 -20.65 -4.30 25.13
CA VAL A 69 -21.03 -3.33 24.09
C VAL A 69 -21.60 -3.99 22.83
N ARG A 70 -21.20 -5.24 22.60
CA ARG A 70 -21.65 -6.05 21.46
C ARG A 70 -23.05 -6.63 21.66
N GLU A 71 -23.56 -6.63 22.89
CA GLU A 71 -24.88 -7.15 23.22
C GLU A 71 -25.98 -6.15 22.84
N PRO A 72 -27.06 -6.56 22.16
CA PRO A 72 -28.16 -5.66 21.77
C PRO A 72 -28.86 -4.96 22.95
N THR A 73 -28.69 -5.46 24.17
CA THR A 73 -29.26 -4.88 25.40
C THR A 73 -28.42 -3.74 25.97
N ASN A 74 -27.18 -3.56 25.51
CA ASN A 74 -26.33 -2.47 25.96
C ASN A 74 -26.82 -1.13 25.39
N PRO A 75 -26.90 -0.07 26.22
CA PRO A 75 -27.41 1.23 25.78
C PRO A 75 -26.61 1.84 24.63
N ASP A 76 -25.30 1.56 24.53
CA ASP A 76 -24.41 2.11 23.50
C ASP A 76 -24.21 1.17 22.30
N HIS A 77 -24.87 0.00 22.28
CA HIS A 77 -24.75 -0.97 21.19
C HIS A 77 -25.00 -0.35 19.80
N GLY A 78 -26.02 0.50 19.69
CA GLY A 78 -26.38 1.15 18.43
C GLY A 78 -25.27 2.06 17.90
N THR A 79 -24.70 2.89 18.79
CA THR A 79 -23.56 3.77 18.50
C THR A 79 -22.33 2.95 18.11
N TYR A 80 -22.01 1.91 18.87
CA TYR A 80 -20.89 1.02 18.59
C TYR A 80 -21.02 0.34 17.22
N ALA A 81 -22.20 -0.19 16.91
CA ALA A 81 -22.48 -0.79 15.62
C ALA A 81 -22.40 0.21 14.47
N GLN A 82 -22.72 1.49 14.71
CA GLN A 82 -22.54 2.55 13.73
C GLN A 82 -21.06 2.86 13.48
N LEU A 83 -20.25 3.00 14.53
CA LEU A 83 -18.81 3.21 14.40
C LEU A 83 -18.14 2.09 13.60
N LEU A 84 -18.52 0.84 13.84
CA LEU A 84 -18.02 -0.31 13.06
C LEU A 84 -18.39 -0.25 11.58
N ARG A 85 -19.62 0.17 11.26
CA ARG A 85 -20.05 0.35 9.86
C ARG A 85 -19.26 1.47 9.18
N GLU A 86 -19.14 2.62 9.84
CA GLU A 86 -18.37 3.74 9.32
C GLU A 86 -16.89 3.36 9.11
N LEU A 87 -16.31 2.55 10.01
CA LEU A 87 -14.94 2.06 9.86
C LEU A 87 -14.78 1.18 8.60
N GLU A 88 -15.76 0.32 8.31
CA GLU A 88 -15.76 -0.52 7.12
C GLU A 88 -15.96 0.29 5.83
N ASP A 89 -16.80 1.33 5.87
CA ASP A 89 -16.97 2.25 4.74
C ASP A 89 -15.64 2.96 4.42
N VAL A 90 -14.99 3.54 5.43
CA VAL A 90 -13.67 4.18 5.30
C VAL A 90 -12.62 3.21 4.75
N ARG A 91 -12.63 1.95 5.23
CA ARG A 91 -11.74 0.90 4.70
C ARG A 91 -11.98 0.64 3.21
N THR A 92 -13.24 0.60 2.80
CA THR A 92 -13.63 0.42 1.39
C THR A 92 -13.14 1.58 0.52
N PHE A 93 -13.23 2.82 1.01
CA PHE A 93 -12.70 4.00 0.31
C PHE A 93 -11.17 3.93 0.15
N LEU A 94 -10.45 3.59 1.21
CA LEU A 94 -9.00 3.44 1.18
C LEU A 94 -8.54 2.33 0.21
N GLU A 95 -9.22 1.19 0.21
CA GLU A 95 -8.92 0.08 -0.72
C GLU A 95 -9.14 0.49 -2.17
N ARG A 96 -10.21 1.24 -2.46
CA ARG A 96 -10.48 1.78 -3.79
C ARG A 96 -9.38 2.72 -4.27
N ASP A 97 -8.92 3.63 -3.42
CA ASP A 97 -7.86 4.58 -3.74
C ASP A 97 -6.51 3.87 -3.94
N ALA A 98 -6.19 2.90 -3.08
CA ALA A 98 -5.00 2.06 -3.24
C ALA A 98 -5.04 1.25 -4.54
N GLU A 99 -6.20 0.73 -4.94
CA GLU A 99 -6.39 0.05 -6.22
C GLU A 99 -6.29 1.03 -7.41
N GLU A 100 -6.67 2.30 -7.25
CA GLU A 100 -6.44 3.31 -8.28
C GLU A 100 -4.94 3.50 -8.55
N ILE A 101 -4.12 3.57 -7.50
CA ILE A 101 -2.66 3.61 -7.61
C ILE A 101 -2.11 2.34 -8.28
N ARG A 102 -2.62 1.16 -7.89
CA ARG A 102 -2.22 -0.12 -8.52
C ARG A 102 -2.54 -0.18 -10.00
N ARG A 103 -3.72 0.30 -10.42
CA ARG A 103 -4.13 0.36 -11.83
C ARG A 103 -3.26 1.30 -12.66
N LEU A 104 -2.63 2.30 -12.05
CA LEU A 104 -1.63 3.12 -12.73
C LEU A 104 -0.33 2.34 -13.00
N GLY A 105 -0.12 1.19 -12.36
CA GLY A 105 1.09 0.37 -12.42
C GLY A 105 2.04 0.59 -11.25
N CYS A 106 1.62 1.35 -10.23
CA CYS A 106 2.44 1.74 -9.09
C CYS A 106 2.20 0.82 -7.88
N GLU A 107 3.18 0.73 -6.99
CA GLU A 107 3.05 0.06 -5.69
C GLU A 107 2.96 1.08 -4.56
N LEU A 108 1.79 1.20 -3.93
CA LEU A 108 1.66 1.97 -2.69
C LEU A 108 2.31 1.21 -1.53
N LYS A 109 3.42 1.73 -0.99
CA LYS A 109 4.17 1.08 0.10
C LYS A 109 3.74 1.59 1.47
N ASP A 110 3.54 2.89 1.60
CA ASP A 110 3.11 3.52 2.84
C ASP A 110 2.21 4.74 2.54
N PRO A 111 0.91 4.67 2.82
CA PRO A 111 0.00 5.78 2.56
C PRO A 111 0.18 6.96 3.54
N TYR A 112 0.70 6.73 4.75
CA TYR A 112 0.94 7.79 5.73
C TYR A 112 2.17 8.62 5.37
N LEU A 113 3.24 7.98 4.92
CA LEU A 113 4.43 8.68 4.41
C LEU A 113 4.24 9.16 2.97
N GLY A 114 3.26 8.61 2.25
CA GLY A 114 3.07 8.85 0.81
C GLY A 114 4.20 8.24 -0.01
N LEU A 115 4.56 7.00 0.31
CA LEU A 115 5.63 6.24 -0.33
C LEU A 115 5.06 5.36 -1.45
N VAL A 116 5.54 5.57 -2.67
CA VAL A 116 5.11 4.86 -3.87
C VAL A 116 6.32 4.40 -4.67
N ASP A 117 6.32 3.11 -5.04
CA ASP A 117 7.35 2.51 -5.87
C ASP A 117 6.84 2.24 -7.29
N PHE A 118 7.75 2.26 -8.25
CA PHE A 118 7.50 1.99 -9.67
C PHE A 118 8.52 0.97 -10.17
N HIS A 119 8.08 -0.08 -10.86
CA HIS A 119 9.01 -1.06 -11.44
C HIS A 119 9.73 -0.42 -12.63
N ALA A 120 11.04 -0.58 -12.70
CA ALA A 120 11.86 0.00 -13.76
C ALA A 120 13.11 -0.83 -14.04
N TRP A 121 13.83 -0.41 -15.08
CA TRP A 121 15.18 -0.84 -15.37
C TRP A 121 16.13 0.35 -15.23
N VAL A 122 17.26 0.15 -14.55
CA VAL A 122 18.34 1.14 -14.47
C VAL A 122 19.65 0.39 -14.72
N GLY A 123 20.39 0.79 -15.76
CA GLY A 123 21.67 0.17 -16.10
C GLY A 123 21.59 -1.32 -16.44
N GLY A 124 20.43 -1.80 -16.93
CA GLY A 124 20.19 -3.21 -17.25
C GLY A 124 19.72 -4.07 -16.08
N ASP A 125 19.58 -3.50 -14.88
CA ASP A 125 19.08 -4.20 -13.68
C ASP A 125 17.63 -3.82 -13.34
N ARG A 126 16.84 -4.79 -12.85
CA ARG A 126 15.48 -4.53 -12.35
C ARG A 126 15.56 -3.82 -11.02
N VAL A 127 14.88 -2.68 -10.92
CA VAL A 127 14.84 -1.86 -9.71
C VAL A 127 13.43 -1.34 -9.45
N LEU A 128 13.26 -0.72 -8.29
CA LEU A 128 12.09 0.06 -7.93
C LEU A 128 12.49 1.53 -7.88
N LEU A 129 11.96 2.34 -8.79
CA LEU A 129 12.03 3.79 -8.62
C LEU A 129 11.13 4.14 -7.44
N CYS A 130 11.58 5.07 -6.62
CA CYS A 130 10.98 5.32 -5.33
C CYS A 130 10.69 6.81 -5.19
N TRP A 131 9.42 7.13 -4.97
CA TRP A 131 8.95 8.49 -4.75
C TRP A 131 8.33 8.60 -3.36
N GLN A 132 8.66 9.69 -2.68
CA GLN A 132 7.99 10.08 -1.46
C GLN A 132 7.29 11.42 -1.66
N ARG A 133 6.06 11.52 -1.18
CA ARG A 133 5.29 12.76 -1.12
C ARG A 133 6.13 13.94 -0.62
N GLY A 134 6.06 15.05 -1.35
CA GLY A 134 6.90 16.25 -1.13
C GLY A 134 8.09 16.33 -2.09
N GLU A 135 8.49 15.21 -2.71
CA GLU A 135 9.46 15.22 -3.81
C GLU A 135 8.77 15.67 -5.11
N ARG A 136 9.37 16.64 -5.81
CA ARG A 136 8.82 17.20 -7.06
C ARG A 136 8.80 16.20 -8.23
N GLN A 137 9.69 15.20 -8.19
CA GLN A 137 9.89 14.22 -9.24
C GLN A 137 10.53 12.97 -8.65
N VAL A 138 10.40 11.85 -9.36
CA VAL A 138 11.06 10.60 -8.99
C VAL A 138 12.55 10.74 -9.27
N SER A 139 13.35 10.63 -8.22
CA SER A 139 14.79 10.95 -8.29
C SER A 139 15.70 9.88 -7.70
N HIS A 140 15.12 8.89 -7.02
CA HIS A 140 15.82 7.79 -6.39
C HIS A 140 15.23 6.45 -6.80
N TYR A 141 16.02 5.41 -6.66
CA TYR A 141 15.62 4.02 -6.84
C TYR A 141 16.26 3.14 -5.76
N HIS A 142 15.76 1.93 -5.59
CA HIS A 142 16.39 0.89 -4.78
C HIS A 142 16.21 -0.48 -5.42
N THR A 143 17.02 -1.45 -5.01
CA THR A 143 16.78 -2.86 -5.34
C THR A 143 15.66 -3.42 -4.47
N ARG A 144 15.13 -4.60 -4.82
CA ARG A 144 14.08 -5.24 -4.02
C ARG A 144 14.56 -5.61 -2.62
N GLU A 145 15.83 -5.98 -2.49
CA GLU A 145 16.45 -6.45 -1.24
C GLU A 145 16.80 -5.28 -0.31
N ALA A 146 17.19 -4.14 -0.87
CA ALA A 146 17.63 -2.98 -0.09
C ALA A 146 16.46 -2.16 0.48
N GLY A 147 15.31 -2.17 -0.22
CA GLY A 147 14.12 -1.40 0.16
C GLY A 147 14.38 0.11 0.24
N TYR A 148 13.43 0.83 0.84
CA TYR A 148 13.48 2.31 0.97
C TYR A 148 14.76 2.82 1.67
N ALA A 149 15.26 2.10 2.69
CA ALA A 149 16.47 2.50 3.42
C ALA A 149 17.74 2.50 2.53
N GLY A 150 17.73 1.76 1.42
CA GLY A 150 18.83 1.66 0.47
C GLY A 150 18.71 2.56 -0.76
N ARG A 151 17.90 3.63 -0.72
CA ARG A 151 17.69 4.55 -1.85
C ARG A 151 19.00 5.12 -2.38
N LYS A 152 19.15 5.05 -3.70
CA LYS A 152 20.26 5.62 -4.47
C LYS A 152 19.71 6.62 -5.48
N PRO A 153 20.42 7.73 -5.76
CA PRO A 153 20.00 8.66 -6.79
C PRO A 153 20.02 8.01 -8.16
N ILE A 154 19.01 8.29 -8.98
CA ILE A 154 18.94 7.79 -10.37
C ILE A 154 20.10 8.40 -11.18
N PRO A 155 20.92 7.59 -11.87
CA PRO A 155 21.98 8.05 -12.76
C PRO A 155 21.47 9.00 -13.86
N ARG A 156 22.29 9.95 -14.30
CA ARG A 156 21.85 10.99 -15.27
C ARG A 156 21.55 10.43 -16.66
N ASP A 157 22.30 9.43 -17.07
CA ASP A 157 22.14 8.66 -18.31
C ASP A 157 20.82 7.88 -18.34
N ALA A 158 20.41 7.30 -17.21
CA ALA A 158 19.13 6.60 -17.07
C ALA A 158 17.88 7.52 -17.14
N ARG A 159 18.06 8.84 -17.18
CA ARG A 159 17.00 9.85 -17.40
C ARG A 159 16.89 10.33 -18.84
N ALA A 160 17.86 9.96 -19.68
CA ALA A 160 18.01 10.47 -21.04
C ALA A 160 17.63 9.45 -22.12
N GLU A 161 17.46 8.17 -21.76
CA GLU A 161 16.93 7.14 -22.64
C GLU A 161 15.39 7.25 -22.66
N SER A 162 14.88 8.14 -23.51
CA SER A 162 13.44 8.30 -23.84
C SER A 162 13.27 8.48 -25.34
#